data_AF-A0A843TXT2-F1
#
_entry.id   AF-A0A843TXT2-F1
#
_cell.length_a   1.000
_cell.length_b   1.000
_cell.length_c   1.000
_cell.angle_alpha   90.00
_cell.angle_beta   90.00
_cell.angle_gamma   90.00
#
_symmetry.space_group_name_H-M   'P 1'
#
loop_
_entity.id
_entity.type
_entity.pdbx_description
1 polymer ?
#
loop_
_entity_poly.entity_id
_entity_poly.type
_entity_poly.pdbx_seq_one_letter_code
_entity_poly.pdbx_strand_id
1 'polypeptide(L)'
;MEGYFPPHKQWKDQSLESFNDVMKDIMRDYDFVDLEGMQANMIIVTRFCNESLKKKLRDWRFWLKTHYYIEGVSDEVLLKALDKRITQANWELLLKYWDREDKVLEAKRNMRNRGEDRPTHTLGAKSIARHNHDERENLGDDYTTLGAYLKAH
;
A
#
# COMPACT_ATOMS: atom_id res chain seq x y z
N MET A 1 10.40 10.37 -11.64
CA MET A 1 9.19 10.04 -10.86
C MET A 1 9.18 10.91 -9.62
N GLU A 2 8.51 12.05 -9.68
CA GLU A 2 8.22 12.84 -8.47
C GLU A 2 7.16 12.07 -7.67
N GLY A 3 7.54 11.54 -6.51
CA GLY A 3 6.58 10.97 -5.58
C GLY A 3 5.60 12.07 -5.15
N TYR A 4 4.31 11.73 -5.05
CA TYR A 4 3.24 12.65 -4.65
C TYR A 4 3.47 13.35 -3.28
N PHE A 5 4.45 12.88 -2.50
CA PHE A 5 4.83 13.38 -1.17
C PHE A 5 6.37 13.41 -1.08
N PRO A 6 7.06 14.40 -1.68
CA PRO A 6 8.52 14.49 -1.62
C PRO A 6 8.95 14.87 -0.19
N PRO A 7 9.87 14.13 0.44
CA PRO A 7 10.24 14.31 1.86
C PRO A 7 10.91 15.66 2.19
N HIS A 8 11.15 16.50 1.18
CA HIS A 8 11.87 17.78 1.28
C HIS A 8 11.01 19.01 0.89
N LYS A 9 9.71 18.85 0.57
CA LYS A 9 8.81 20.01 0.40
C LYS A 9 8.08 20.28 1.71
N GLN A 10 8.22 21.50 2.21
CA GLN A 10 7.41 22.01 3.31
C GLN A 10 5.93 22.00 2.88
N TRP A 11 5.13 21.24 3.62
CA TRP A 11 3.69 21.12 3.41
C TRP A 11 3.03 22.47 3.77
N LYS A 12 2.11 22.95 2.92
CA LYS A 12 1.32 24.14 3.26
C LYS A 12 0.35 23.79 4.42
N ASP A 13 0.26 24.70 5.38
CA ASP A 13 -0.17 24.51 6.77
C ASP A 13 -1.44 23.64 7.00
N GLN A 14 -2.48 23.74 6.16
CA GLN A 14 -3.73 22.96 6.33
C GLN A 14 -3.55 21.43 6.20
N SER A 15 -2.63 20.99 5.35
CA SER A 15 -2.36 19.56 5.13
C SER A 15 -1.53 18.96 6.27
N LEU A 16 -0.74 19.79 6.95
CA LEU A 16 0.06 19.40 8.10
C LEU A 16 -0.81 19.26 9.37
N GLU A 17 -1.78 20.17 9.57
CA GLU A 17 -2.76 20.07 10.65
C GLU A 17 -3.60 18.78 10.53
N SER A 18 -4.13 18.51 9.33
CA SER A 18 -4.92 17.29 9.08
C SER A 18 -4.09 16.01 9.27
N PHE A 19 -2.80 16.03 8.89
CA PHE A 19 -1.89 14.92 9.12
C PHE A 19 -1.58 14.76 10.62
N ASN A 20 -1.31 15.85 11.33
CA ASN A 20 -1.02 15.82 12.77
C ASN A 20 -2.21 15.30 13.57
N ASP A 21 -3.44 15.60 13.18
CA ASP A 21 -4.63 15.11 13.86
C ASP A 21 -4.83 13.60 13.63
N VAL A 22 -4.66 13.12 12.40
CA VAL A 22 -4.65 11.67 12.10
C VAL A 22 -3.53 10.95 12.87
N MET A 23 -2.37 11.58 12.98
CA MET A 23 -1.23 11.01 13.70
C MET A 23 -1.45 10.99 15.21
N LYS A 24 -2.10 12.01 15.80
CA LYS A 24 -2.50 12.01 17.21
C LYS A 24 -3.47 10.88 17.52
N ASP A 25 -4.45 10.63 16.66
CA ASP A 25 -5.40 9.53 16.82
C ASP A 25 -4.68 8.17 16.76
N ILE A 26 -3.75 7.98 15.82
CA ILE A 26 -2.94 6.76 15.73
C ILE A 26 -2.04 6.59 16.96
N MET A 27 -1.42 7.66 17.46
CA MET A 27 -0.54 7.61 18.63
C MET A 27 -1.32 7.31 19.92
N ARG A 28 -2.57 7.81 20.04
CA ARG A 28 -3.47 7.51 21.15
C ARG A 28 -3.87 6.03 21.18
N ASP A 29 -4.08 5.43 20.02
CA ASP A 29 -4.56 4.05 19.91
C ASP A 29 -3.43 3.00 20.13
N TYR A 30 -2.15 3.41 20.12
CA TYR A 30 -1.00 2.50 20.22
C TYR A 30 -0.04 2.73 21.41
N ASP A 31 -0.40 3.59 22.36
CA ASP A 31 0.30 3.80 23.66
C ASP A 31 1.84 3.96 23.54
N PHE A 32 2.30 4.77 22.59
CA PHE A 32 3.73 4.98 22.34
C PHE A 32 4.32 6.03 23.30
N VAL A 33 5.12 5.57 24.27
CA VAL A 33 5.87 6.41 25.22
C VAL A 33 7.38 6.26 24.98
N ASP A 34 7.97 7.09 24.11
CA ASP A 34 9.30 7.71 24.34
C ASP A 34 9.73 8.65 23.19
N LEU A 35 10.35 9.79 23.53
CA LEU A 35 10.56 10.95 22.64
C LEU A 35 11.85 10.93 21.78
N GLU A 36 12.89 10.16 22.15
CA GLU A 36 14.13 10.05 21.33
C GLU A 36 14.06 8.92 20.28
N GLY A 37 13.39 7.81 20.59
CA GLY A 37 13.01 6.80 19.59
C GLY A 37 11.91 7.30 18.63
N MET A 38 11.29 8.42 18.96
CA MET A 38 10.13 8.99 18.26
C MET A 38 10.46 9.49 16.86
N GLN A 39 11.69 9.94 16.55
CA GLN A 39 12.03 10.35 15.18
C GLN A 39 12.15 9.17 14.22
N ALA A 40 12.81 8.07 14.63
CA ALA A 40 12.89 6.84 13.85
C ALA A 40 11.49 6.19 13.73
N ASN A 41 10.73 6.16 14.83
CA ASN A 41 9.36 5.66 14.83
C ASN A 41 8.43 6.54 13.98
N MET A 42 8.59 7.86 13.97
CA MET A 42 7.79 8.75 13.11
C MET A 42 8.09 8.55 11.64
N ILE A 43 9.34 8.29 11.24
CA ILE A 43 9.67 7.95 9.85
C ILE A 43 9.00 6.62 9.47
N ILE A 44 9.02 5.62 10.36
CA ILE A 44 8.39 4.32 10.13
C ILE A 44 6.85 4.46 10.03
N VAL A 45 6.22 5.17 10.97
CA VAL A 45 4.76 5.38 10.97
C VAL A 45 4.34 6.21 9.77
N THR A 46 5.05 7.29 9.45
CA THR A 46 4.76 8.11 8.25
C THR A 46 4.90 7.27 6.98
N ARG A 47 5.95 6.43 6.89
CA ARG A 47 6.11 5.50 5.76
C ARG A 47 4.96 4.51 5.69
N PHE A 48 4.59 3.90 6.81
CA PHE A 48 3.50 2.94 6.88
C PHE A 48 2.15 3.55 6.48
N CYS A 49 1.83 4.72 7.02
CA CYS A 49 0.61 5.47 6.68
C CYS A 49 0.58 5.81 5.19
N ASN A 50 1.69 6.31 4.64
CA ASN A 50 1.79 6.64 3.22
C ASN A 50 1.61 5.39 2.33
N GLU A 51 2.26 4.27 2.64
CA GLU A 51 2.09 3.03 1.87
C GLU A 51 0.68 2.46 1.98
N SER A 52 0.08 2.53 3.17
CA SER A 52 -1.30 2.11 3.40
C SER A 52 -2.30 2.96 2.62
N LEU A 53 -2.11 4.27 2.61
CA LEU A 53 -2.98 5.20 1.91
C LEU A 53 -2.82 5.07 0.39
N LYS A 54 -1.58 4.90 -0.11
CA LYS A 54 -1.31 4.54 -1.51
C LYS A 54 -2.00 3.25 -1.91
N LYS A 55 -1.96 2.21 -1.06
CA LYS A 55 -2.65 0.95 -1.31
C LYS A 55 -4.16 1.14 -1.37
N LYS A 56 -4.76 1.81 -0.39
CA LYS A 56 -6.21 2.10 -0.39
C LYS A 56 -6.62 2.88 -1.63
N LEU A 57 -5.84 3.88 -2.04
CA LEU A 57 -6.11 4.68 -3.23
C LEU A 57 -6.02 3.84 -4.51
N ARG A 58 -5.00 2.97 -4.62
CA ARG A 58 -4.86 2.05 -5.75
C ARG A 58 -6.02 1.06 -5.83
N ASP A 59 -6.40 0.47 -4.69
CA ASP A 59 -7.48 -0.50 -4.60
C ASP A 59 -8.83 0.17 -4.94
N TRP A 60 -9.04 1.42 -4.52
CA TRP A 60 -10.21 2.21 -4.91
C TRP A 60 -10.24 2.56 -6.40
N ARG A 61 -9.10 2.97 -6.99
CA ARG A 61 -9.00 3.20 -8.45
C ARG A 61 -9.27 1.93 -9.24
N PHE A 62 -8.79 0.78 -8.77
CA PHE A 62 -9.10 -0.52 -9.39
C PHE A 62 -10.59 -0.84 -9.32
N TRP A 63 -11.22 -0.61 -8.17
CA TRP A 63 -12.66 -0.78 -8.00
C TRP A 63 -13.45 0.10 -8.98
N LEU A 64 -13.08 1.38 -9.12
CA LEU A 64 -13.70 2.30 -10.08
C LEU A 64 -13.56 1.80 -11.52
N LYS A 65 -12.35 1.38 -11.92
CA LYS A 65 -12.12 0.84 -13.26
C LYS A 65 -13.01 -0.36 -13.53
N THR A 66 -13.16 -1.25 -12.56
CA THR A 66 -13.94 -2.47 -12.71
C THR A 66 -15.44 -2.20 -12.86
N HIS A 67 -15.97 -1.16 -12.21
CA HIS A 67 -17.42 -0.90 -12.17
C HIS A 67 -17.89 0.12 -13.21
N TYR A 68 -17.02 1.06 -13.60
CA TYR A 68 -17.43 2.23 -14.40
C TYR A 68 -16.64 2.39 -15.70
N TYR A 69 -15.51 1.68 -15.88
CA TYR A 69 -14.74 1.75 -17.11
C TYR A 69 -15.00 0.53 -17.98
N ILE A 70 -15.54 0.78 -19.17
CA ILE A 70 -15.79 -0.24 -20.19
C ILE A 70 -14.86 0.05 -21.36
N GLU A 71 -13.97 -0.90 -21.66
CA GLU A 71 -13.01 -0.77 -22.75
C GLU A 71 -13.73 -0.67 -24.11
N GLY A 72 -13.30 0.26 -24.96
CA GLY A 72 -13.88 0.48 -26.28
C GLY A 72 -15.15 1.35 -26.31
N VAL A 73 -15.62 1.83 -25.17
CA VAL A 73 -16.71 2.84 -25.08
C VAL A 73 -16.11 4.24 -25.18
N SER A 74 -16.83 5.18 -25.81
CA SER A 74 -16.36 6.56 -25.93
C SER A 74 -16.33 7.28 -24.57
N ASP A 75 -15.37 8.17 -24.40
CA ASP A 75 -15.23 9.00 -23.20
C ASP A 75 -16.54 9.72 -22.84
N GLU A 76 -17.29 10.24 -23.83
CA GLU A 76 -18.56 10.92 -23.61
C GLU A 76 -19.61 10.07 -22.88
N VAL A 77 -19.60 8.76 -23.11
CA VAL A 77 -20.50 7.81 -22.44
C VAL A 77 -19.95 7.46 -21.06
N LEU A 78 -18.64 7.27 -20.93
CA LEU A 78 -17.98 6.99 -19.65
C LEU A 78 -18.08 8.17 -18.66
N LEU A 79 -18.10 9.41 -19.16
CA LEU A 79 -18.27 10.62 -18.35
C LEU A 79 -19.66 10.72 -17.72
N LYS A 80 -20.67 10.09 -18.33
CA LYS A 80 -22.03 10.01 -17.76
C LYS A 80 -22.15 8.93 -16.68
N ALA A 81 -21.26 7.94 -16.68
CA ALA A 81 -21.23 6.83 -15.74
C ALA A 81 -20.24 7.10 -14.58
N LEU A 82 -20.42 8.22 -13.86
CA LEU A 82 -19.53 8.68 -12.79
C LEU A 82 -20.06 8.30 -11.39
N ASP A 83 -19.18 7.79 -10.52
CA ASP A 83 -19.47 7.66 -9.09
C ASP A 83 -19.60 9.05 -8.45
N LYS A 84 -20.70 9.27 -7.70
CA LYS A 84 -21.03 10.54 -7.03
C LYS A 84 -19.93 11.12 -6.13
N ARG A 85 -18.98 10.30 -5.67
CA ARG A 85 -17.88 10.72 -4.80
C ARG A 85 -16.72 11.38 -5.57
N ILE A 86 -16.75 11.34 -6.89
CA ILE A 86 -15.67 11.81 -7.76
C ILE A 86 -16.18 13.00 -8.56
N THR A 87 -15.35 14.03 -8.67
CA THR A 87 -15.63 15.16 -9.55
C THR A 87 -15.36 14.78 -10.99
N GLN A 88 -16.11 15.37 -11.93
CA GLN A 88 -15.94 15.08 -13.35
C GLN A 88 -14.50 15.31 -13.83
N ALA A 89 -13.85 16.39 -13.40
CA ALA A 89 -12.46 16.68 -13.73
C ALA A 89 -11.49 15.57 -13.27
N ASN A 90 -11.68 15.02 -12.07
CA ASN A 90 -10.86 13.91 -11.58
C ASN A 90 -11.12 12.61 -12.34
N TRP A 91 -12.35 12.41 -12.81
CA TRP A 91 -12.71 11.26 -13.64
C TRP A 91 -12.08 11.32 -15.03
N GLU A 92 -12.15 12.48 -15.69
CA GLU A 92 -11.48 12.72 -16.98
C GLU A 92 -9.98 12.43 -16.91
N LEU A 93 -9.32 12.89 -15.85
CA LEU A 93 -7.90 12.59 -15.61
C LEU A 93 -7.63 11.10 -15.44
N LEU A 94 -8.56 10.37 -14.80
CA LEU A 94 -8.41 8.95 -14.54
C LEU A 94 -8.61 8.11 -15.81
N LEU A 95 -9.58 8.47 -16.66
CA LEU A 95 -9.79 7.86 -17.98
C LEU A 95 -8.54 8.02 -18.84
N LYS A 96 -8.05 9.25 -19.01
CA LYS A 96 -6.81 9.56 -19.74
C LYS A 96 -5.60 8.80 -19.18
N TYR A 97 -5.53 8.63 -17.87
CA TYR A 97 -4.46 7.87 -17.23
C TYR A 97 -4.52 6.38 -17.58
N TRP A 98 -5.72 5.79 -17.65
CA TRP A 98 -5.90 4.38 -17.99
C TRP A 98 -5.66 4.07 -19.46
N ASP A 99 -5.98 5.00 -20.36
CA ASP A 99 -5.78 4.83 -21.81
C ASP A 99 -4.35 5.16 -22.26
N ARG A 100 -3.52 5.68 -21.35
CA ARG A 100 -2.12 5.99 -21.66
C ARG A 100 -1.35 4.72 -22.00
N GLU A 101 -0.72 4.69 -23.18
CA GLU A 101 -0.02 3.50 -23.70
C GLU A 101 1.02 2.93 -22.72
N ASP A 102 1.79 3.80 -22.06
CA ASP A 102 2.81 3.37 -21.10
C ASP A 102 2.19 2.63 -19.90
N LYS A 103 1.00 3.04 -19.47
CA LYS A 103 0.26 2.38 -18.38
C LYS A 103 -0.39 1.07 -18.80
N VAL A 104 -0.86 0.99 -20.03
CA VAL A 104 -1.33 -0.29 -20.61
C VAL A 104 -0.18 -1.29 -20.70
N LEU A 105 0.98 -0.86 -21.19
CA LEU A 105 2.19 -1.70 -21.28
C LEU A 105 2.70 -2.11 -19.89
N GLU A 106 2.74 -1.18 -18.94
CA GLU A 106 3.13 -1.46 -17.55
C GLU A 106 2.19 -2.49 -16.90
N ALA A 107 0.88 -2.36 -17.11
CA ALA A 107 -0.10 -3.30 -16.60
C ALA A 107 0.09 -4.71 -17.19
N LYS A 108 0.30 -4.83 -18.51
CA LYS A 108 0.59 -6.11 -19.18
C LYS A 108 1.85 -6.75 -18.62
N ARG A 109 2.93 -5.98 -18.43
CA ARG A 109 4.18 -6.47 -17.84
C ARG A 109 3.98 -6.94 -16.40
N ASN A 110 3.30 -6.15 -15.57
CA ASN A 110 3.05 -6.50 -14.17
C ASN A 110 2.18 -7.76 -14.05
N MET A 111 1.20 -7.93 -14.94
CA MET A 111 0.38 -9.14 -15.01
C MET A 111 1.24 -10.37 -15.35
N ARG A 112 2.12 -10.26 -16.35
CA ARG A 112 3.05 -11.34 -16.71
C ARG A 112 3.98 -11.68 -15.55
N ASN A 113 4.64 -10.67 -14.96
CA ASN A 113 5.55 -10.88 -13.84
C ASN A 113 4.85 -11.56 -12.66
N ARG A 114 3.61 -11.18 -12.32
CA ARG A 114 2.84 -11.86 -11.26
C ARG A 114 2.47 -13.30 -11.61
N GLY A 115 2.27 -13.61 -12.89
CA GLY A 115 2.02 -14.98 -13.35
C GLY A 115 3.30 -15.84 -13.33
N GLU A 116 4.46 -15.21 -13.47
CA GLU A 116 5.79 -15.87 -13.43
C GLU A 116 6.39 -15.92 -12.02
N ASP A 117 5.96 -15.04 -11.12
CA ASP A 117 6.37 -15.01 -9.72
C ASP A 117 6.00 -16.34 -9.06
N ARG A 118 7.03 -17.17 -8.88
CA ARG A 118 6.93 -18.35 -8.04
C ARG A 118 7.11 -17.88 -6.60
N PRO A 119 6.20 -18.24 -5.67
CA PRO A 119 6.42 -17.93 -4.27
C PRO A 119 7.73 -18.58 -3.81
N THR A 120 8.75 -17.77 -3.54
CA THR A 120 10.04 -18.16 -2.95
C THR A 120 9.87 -18.46 -1.46
N HIS A 121 8.81 -19.16 -1.08
CA HIS A 121 8.61 -19.54 0.31
C HIS A 121 9.43 -20.80 0.58
N THR A 122 10.58 -20.62 1.22
CA THR A 122 11.55 -21.68 1.54
C THR A 122 11.06 -22.63 2.64
N LEU A 123 10.01 -22.24 3.37
CA LEU A 123 9.45 -22.99 4.51
C LEU A 123 8.64 -24.25 4.11
N GLY A 124 8.59 -24.59 2.82
CA GLY A 124 7.87 -25.76 2.32
C GLY A 124 6.34 -25.66 2.51
N ALA A 125 5.65 -26.80 2.54
CA ALA A 125 4.20 -26.87 2.64
C ALA A 125 3.63 -26.56 4.05
N LYS A 126 4.49 -26.24 5.02
CA LYS A 126 4.06 -25.96 6.40
C LYS A 126 3.87 -24.45 6.60
N SER A 127 2.85 -24.08 7.38
CA SER A 127 2.65 -22.69 7.78
C SER A 127 3.74 -22.21 8.75
N ILE A 128 4.03 -20.91 8.77
CA ILE A 128 4.97 -20.28 9.72
C ILE A 128 4.59 -20.62 11.17
N ALA A 129 3.30 -20.63 11.50
CA ALA A 129 2.83 -20.99 12.83
C ALA A 129 3.25 -22.41 13.24
N ARG A 130 3.21 -23.36 12.30
CA ARG A 130 3.60 -24.75 12.54
C ARG A 130 5.11 -24.93 12.56
N HIS A 131 5.84 -24.21 11.71
CA HIS A 131 7.29 -24.14 11.78
C HIS A 131 7.77 -23.58 13.13
N ASN A 132 7.13 -22.53 13.62
CA ASN A 132 7.44 -21.93 14.93
C ASN A 132 7.07 -22.86 16.09
N HIS A 133 5.99 -23.64 15.96
CA HIS A 133 5.64 -24.67 16.94
C HIS A 133 6.71 -25.77 16.99
N ASP A 134 7.06 -26.35 15.84
CA ASP A 134 8.08 -27.40 15.72
C ASP A 134 9.45 -26.90 16.21
N GLU A 135 9.85 -25.67 15.89
CA GLU A 135 11.12 -25.08 16.37
C GLU A 135 11.10 -24.77 17.87
N ARG A 136 9.96 -24.37 18.44
CA ARG A 136 9.80 -24.20 19.90
C ARG A 136 9.88 -25.52 20.64
N GLU A 137 9.29 -26.59 20.10
CA GLU A 137 9.43 -27.93 20.67
C GLU A 137 10.87 -28.43 20.61
N ASN A 138 11.62 -28.12 19.54
CA ASN A 138 12.99 -28.56 19.36
C ASN A 138 14.04 -27.75 20.16
N LEU A 139 13.85 -26.43 20.28
CA LEU A 139 14.83 -25.51 20.91
C LEU A 139 14.46 -25.13 22.35
N GLY A 140 13.22 -25.35 22.79
CA GLY A 140 12.76 -24.96 24.12
C GLY A 140 12.96 -23.47 24.39
N ASP A 141 13.63 -23.15 25.49
CA ASP A 141 13.88 -21.78 25.95
C ASP A 141 14.86 -20.99 25.05
N ASP A 142 15.65 -21.66 24.21
CA ASP A 142 16.57 -21.01 23.26
C ASP A 142 15.86 -20.48 22.00
N TYR A 143 14.54 -20.70 21.87
CA TYR A 143 13.76 -20.20 20.74
C TYR A 143 13.65 -18.67 20.77
N THR A 144 14.08 -18.02 19.68
CA THR A 144 13.80 -16.61 19.45
C THR A 144 13.08 -16.40 18.12
N THR A 145 12.07 -15.52 18.12
CA THR A 145 11.32 -15.14 16.91
C THR A 145 12.22 -14.57 15.82
N LEU A 146 13.31 -13.88 16.21
CA LEU A 146 14.32 -13.38 15.29
C LEU A 146 15.14 -14.51 14.65
N GLY A 147 15.53 -15.54 15.41
CA GLY A 147 16.22 -16.71 14.87
C GLY A 147 15.35 -17.50 13.89
N ALA A 148 14.06 -17.66 14.18
CA ALA A 148 13.12 -18.30 13.27
C ALA A 148 12.94 -17.50 11.96
N TYR A 149 12.91 -16.16 12.03
CA TYR A 149 12.82 -15.29 10.87
C TYR A 149 14.07 -15.35 9.99
N LEU A 150 15.27 -15.32 10.59
CA LEU A 150 16.57 -15.41 9.89
C LEU A 150 16.79 -16.76 9.21
N LYS A 151 16.09 -17.82 9.63
CA LYS A 151 16.17 -19.15 9.00
C LYS A 151 15.19 -19.30 7.82
N ALA A 152 14.15 -18.47 7.78
CA ALA A 152 13.11 -18.49 6.76
C ALA A 152 13.39 -17.56 5.56
N HIS A 153 14.30 -16.60 5.71
CA HIS A 153 14.64 -15.54 4.75
C HIS A 153 16.14 -15.48 4.50
#